data_AF-A0A7V5FMP9-F1
#
_entry.id   AF-A0A7V5FMP9-F1
#
_cell.length_a   1.000
_cell.length_b   1.000
_cell.length_c   1.000
_cell.angle_alpha   90.00
_cell.angle_beta   90.00
_cell.angle_gamma   90.00
#
_symmetry.space_group_name_H-M   'P 1'
#
loop_
_entity.id
_entity.type
_entity.pdbx_description
1 polymer ?
#
loop_
_entity_poly.entity_id
_entity_poly.type
_entity_poly.pdbx_seq_one_letter_code
_entity_poly.pdbx_strand_id
1 'polypeptide(L)'
;MKFIADLHIHSHYSRATSSHLTPEHLDYWAQLKGVDVVGAGDCTHPGWLFELKEKLEDAGNGFYRLKEQYKLDGRQYYLPPKTAKYVCFTLTGEISSIYKKNG
;
A
#
# COMPACT_ATOMS: atom_id res chain seq x y z
N MET A 1 13.43 -8.84 -15.72
CA MET A 1 12.61 -7.63 -15.52
C MET A 1 13.13 -6.92 -14.28
N LYS A 2 13.24 -5.58 -14.28
CA LYS A 2 13.67 -4.79 -13.11
C LYS A 2 12.48 -4.00 -12.60
N PHE A 3 12.29 -3.96 -11.29
CA PHE A 3 11.27 -3.17 -10.62
C PHE A 3 11.81 -2.66 -9.27
N ILE A 4 11.24 -1.58 -8.76
CA ILE A 4 11.53 -1.01 -7.46
C ILE A 4 10.40 -1.41 -6.51
N ALA A 5 10.75 -1.94 -5.34
CA ALA A 5 9.78 -2.35 -4.34
C ALA A 5 10.08 -1.72 -2.99
N ASP A 6 9.02 -1.29 -2.31
CA ASP A 6 9.02 -0.92 -0.91
C ASP A 6 8.08 -1.87 -0.16
N LEU A 7 8.65 -2.81 0.59
CA LEU A 7 7.90 -3.93 1.19
C LEU A 7 7.64 -3.77 2.69
N HIS A 8 8.16 -2.69 3.29
CA HIS A 8 8.02 -2.43 4.72
C HIS A 8 7.51 -1.02 4.93
N ILE A 9 6.19 -0.92 5.00
CA ILE A 9 5.47 0.30 5.37
C ILE A 9 4.45 -0.03 6.45
N HIS A 10 3.81 1.00 6.96
CA HIS A 10 2.70 0.89 7.89
C HIS A 10 1.45 1.59 7.37
N SER A 11 0.32 1.19 7.89
CA SER A 11 -0.99 1.82 7.68
C SER A 11 -1.19 3.01 8.63
N HIS A 12 -2.30 3.74 8.42
CA HIS A 12 -2.76 4.77 9.36
C HIS A 12 -3.22 4.22 10.72
N TYR A 13 -3.40 2.89 10.86
CA TYR A 13 -3.71 2.24 12.14
C TYR A 13 -2.47 2.04 13.03
N SER A 14 -1.28 2.15 12.47
CA SER A 14 -0.04 2.09 13.25
C SER A 14 0.14 3.33 14.11
N ARG A 15 0.88 3.18 15.21
CA ARG A 15 1.18 4.30 16.11
C ARG A 15 2.22 5.22 15.47
N ALA A 16 2.05 6.53 15.66
CA ALA A 16 2.97 7.56 15.18
C ALA A 16 3.17 7.57 13.65
N THR A 17 2.18 7.10 12.89
CA THR A 17 2.15 7.18 11.43
C THR A 17 1.17 8.28 10.98
N SER A 18 1.27 8.69 9.71
CA SER A 18 0.35 9.66 9.12
C SER A 18 -1.07 9.10 9.01
N SER A 19 -2.08 9.93 9.30
CA SER A 19 -3.49 9.60 9.04
C SER A 19 -3.80 9.39 7.56
N HIS A 20 -2.93 9.86 6.66
CA HIS A 20 -3.03 9.68 5.22
C HIS A 20 -2.32 8.41 4.72
N LEU A 21 -1.87 7.49 5.57
CA LEU A 21 -1.36 6.19 5.13
C LEU A 21 -2.51 5.25 4.76
N THR A 22 -3.20 5.61 3.68
CA THR A 22 -4.33 4.89 3.09
C THR A 22 -3.93 4.32 1.72
N PRO A 23 -4.64 3.33 1.16
CA PRO A 23 -4.26 2.72 -0.12
C PRO A 23 -4.18 3.74 -1.26
N GLU A 24 -5.03 4.77 -1.24
CA GLU A 24 -5.10 5.86 -2.21
C GLU A 24 -3.83 6.70 -2.23
N HIS A 25 -3.36 7.08 -1.04
CA HIS A 25 -2.14 7.88 -0.91
C HIS A 25 -0.89 7.04 -1.15
N LEU A 26 -0.88 5.77 -0.73
CA LEU A 26 0.21 4.85 -1.02
C LEU A 26 0.41 4.67 -2.51
N ASP A 27 -0.67 4.46 -3.26
CA ASP A 27 -0.65 4.39 -4.74
C ASP A 27 -0.08 5.69 -5.33
N TYR A 28 -0.63 6.85 -4.95
CA TYR A 28 -0.16 8.15 -5.45
C TYR A 28 1.33 8.39 -5.18
N TRP A 29 1.79 8.18 -3.94
CA TRP A 29 3.19 8.42 -3.58
C TRP A 29 4.13 7.40 -4.22
N ALA A 30 3.71 6.15 -4.40
CA ALA A 30 4.48 5.15 -5.12
C ALA A 30 4.64 5.53 -6.60
N GLN A 31 3.57 5.99 -7.26
CA GLN A 31 3.64 6.52 -8.62
C GLN A 31 4.64 7.68 -8.73
N LEU A 32 4.57 8.64 -7.81
CA LEU A 32 5.45 9.81 -7.80
C LEU A 32 6.92 9.45 -7.54
N LYS A 33 7.17 8.50 -6.63
CA LYS A 33 8.52 8.03 -6.29
C LYS A 33 9.10 7.04 -7.29
N GLY A 34 8.28 6.48 -8.19
CA GLY A 34 8.69 5.42 -9.10
C GLY A 34 8.84 4.05 -8.43
N VAL A 35 8.04 3.77 -7.41
CA VAL A 35 7.94 2.44 -6.78
C VAL A 35 6.89 1.63 -7.52
N ASP A 36 7.29 0.47 -8.05
CA ASP A 36 6.42 -0.39 -8.85
C ASP A 36 5.60 -1.34 -7.97
N VAL A 37 6.15 -1.78 -6.83
CA VAL A 37 5.50 -2.72 -5.90
C VAL A 37 5.55 -2.18 -4.47
N VAL A 38 4.38 -2.12 -3.83
CA VAL A 38 4.21 -1.66 -2.45
C VAL A 38 3.70 -2.82 -1.60
N GLY A 39 4.41 -3.12 -0.52
CA GLY A 39 3.87 -3.97 0.55
C GLY A 39 2.77 -3.21 1.27
N ALA A 40 1.62 -3.80 1.55
CA ALA A 40 0.51 -3.09 2.17
C ALA A 40 0.79 -2.69 3.64
N GLY A 41 1.72 -3.38 4.32
CA GLY A 41 1.96 -3.23 5.74
C GLY A 41 0.77 -3.70 6.58
N ASP A 42 1.01 -3.96 7.87
CA ASP A 42 -0.03 -4.18 8.90
C ASP A 42 -1.21 -5.10 8.48
N CYS A 43 -1.01 -6.07 7.58
CA CYS A 43 -2.12 -6.78 6.91
C CYS A 43 -2.96 -7.65 7.85
N THR A 44 -2.49 -7.85 9.08
CA THR A 44 -3.19 -8.54 10.16
C THR A 44 -4.13 -7.64 10.97
N HIS A 45 -4.04 -6.32 10.83
CA HIS A 45 -4.97 -5.40 11.50
C HIS A 45 -6.35 -5.46 10.83
N PRO A 46 -7.45 -5.72 11.57
CA PRO A 46 -8.76 -6.01 10.96
C PRO A 46 -9.35 -4.83 10.18
N GLY A 47 -9.20 -3.60 10.68
CA GLY A 47 -9.64 -2.39 9.98
C GLY A 47 -8.89 -2.17 8.67
N TRP A 48 -7.56 -2.22 8.72
CA TRP A 48 -6.72 -2.16 7.53
C TRP A 48 -7.03 -3.25 6.51
N LEU A 49 -7.17 -4.50 6.94
CA LEU A 49 -7.51 -5.61 6.04
C LEU A 49 -8.88 -5.42 5.37
N PHE A 50 -9.85 -4.84 6.08
CA PHE A 50 -11.14 -4.47 5.50
C PHE A 50 -10.96 -3.42 4.40
N GLU A 51 -10.21 -2.34 4.66
CA GLU A 51 -9.93 -1.32 3.65
C GLU A 51 -9.19 -1.87 2.43
N LEU A 52 -8.19 -2.75 2.64
CA LEU A 52 -7.47 -3.39 1.54
C LEU A 52 -8.42 -4.24 0.67
N LYS A 53 -9.32 -5.01 1.28
CA LYS A 53 -10.33 -5.80 0.54
C LYS A 53 -11.33 -4.92 -0.20
N GLU A 54 -11.72 -3.80 0.40
CA GLU A 54 -12.67 -2.86 -0.20
C GLU A 54 -12.05 -2.14 -1.40
N LYS A 55 -10.80 -1.67 -1.26
CA LYS A 55 -10.19 -0.71 -2.19
C LYS A 55 -9.28 -1.34 -3.23
N LEU A 56 -8.71 -2.51 -2.94
CA LEU A 56 -7.85 -3.22 -3.88
C LEU A 56 -8.63 -4.26 -4.68
N GLU A 57 -8.17 -4.52 -5.90
CA GLU A 57 -8.64 -5.59 -6.77
C GLU A 57 -7.47 -6.43 -7.27
N ASP A 58 -7.74 -7.68 -7.63
CA ASP A 58 -6.76 -8.59 -8.22
C ASP A 58 -6.27 -8.03 -9.57
N ALA A 59 -4.95 -7.92 -9.74
CA ALA A 59 -4.34 -7.46 -10.98
C ALA A 59 -4.10 -8.60 -12.00
N GLY A 60 -4.42 -9.86 -11.64
CA GLY A 60 -4.32 -11.04 -12.50
C GLY A 60 -2.90 -11.62 -12.61
N ASN A 61 -1.95 -11.11 -11.83
CA ASN A 61 -0.53 -11.48 -11.86
C ASN A 61 0.01 -11.87 -10.47
N GLY A 62 -0.87 -12.19 -9.52
CA GLY A 62 -0.50 -12.49 -8.13
C GLY A 62 -0.30 -11.26 -7.25
N PHE A 63 -0.48 -10.06 -7.80
CA PHE A 63 -0.52 -8.81 -7.05
C PHE A 63 -1.92 -8.21 -7.08
N TYR A 64 -2.11 -7.20 -6.24
CA TYR A 64 -3.30 -6.36 -6.23
C TYR A 64 -3.01 -5.00 -6.86
N ARG A 65 -4.05 -4.25 -7.18
CA ARG A 65 -3.97 -2.84 -7.58
C ARG A 65 -5.12 -2.04 -6.96
N LEU A 66 -4.94 -0.74 -6.81
CA LEU A 66 -6.00 0.14 -6.35
C LEU A 66 -7.11 0.22 -7.42
N LYS A 67 -8.38 0.03 -7.03
CA LYS A 67 -9.51 0.21 -7.95
C LYS A 67 -9.57 1.67 -8.39
N GLU A 68 -9.93 1.89 -9.65
CA GLU A 68 -9.90 3.22 -10.29
C GLU A 68 -10.71 4.27 -9.53
N GLN A 69 -11.86 3.88 -8.97
CA GLN A 69 -12.76 4.78 -8.22
C GLN A 69 -12.17 5.33 -6.91
N TYR A 70 -11.11 4.72 -6.36
CA TYR A 70 -10.43 5.19 -5.16
C TYR A 70 -9.16 6.00 -5.48
N LYS A 71 -8.75 6.12 -6.74
CA LYS A 71 -7.59 6.95 -7.08
C LYS A 71 -7.86 8.42 -6.73
N LEU A 72 -6.84 9.08 -6.20
CA LEU A 72 -6.93 10.50 -5.85
C LEU A 72 -7.17 11.35 -7.11
N ASP A 73 -8.03 12.37 -6.99
CA ASP A 73 -8.37 13.25 -8.12
C ASP A 73 -7.14 14.02 -8.59
N GLY A 74 -6.79 13.83 -9.87
CA GLY A 74 -5.67 14.51 -10.53
C GLY A 74 -5.77 16.04 -10.56
N ARG A 75 -6.94 16.62 -10.29
CA ARG A 75 -7.12 18.08 -10.11
C ARG A 75 -6.50 18.59 -8.81
N GLN A 76 -6.52 17.77 -7.76
CA GLN A 76 -5.94 18.09 -6.45
C GLN A 76 -4.54 17.47 -6.28
N TYR A 77 -4.30 16.32 -6.88
CA TYR A 77 -3.08 15.53 -6.73
C TYR A 77 -2.40 15.33 -8.10
N TYR A 78 -1.52 16.26 -8.47
CA TYR A 78 -0.83 16.24 -9.76
C TYR A 78 0.19 15.09 -9.87
N LEU A 79 0.04 14.25 -10.91
CA LEU A 79 1.01 13.23 -11.30
C LEU A 79 1.79 13.68 -12.56
N PRO A 80 3.12 13.86 -12.49
CA PRO A 80 3.93 14.16 -13.66
C PRO A 80 3.82 13.10 -14.77
N PRO A 81 3.99 13.45 -16.06
CA PRO A 81 3.88 12.49 -17.17
C PRO A 81 4.83 11.29 -17.12
N LYS A 82 5.90 11.35 -16.31
CA LYS A 82 6.93 10.29 -16.17
C LYS A 82 6.73 9.39 -14.93
N THR A 83 5.58 9.44 -14.26
CA THR A 83 5.31 8.56 -13.12
C THR A 83 5.08 7.12 -13.53
N ALA A 84 5.26 6.19 -12.57
CA ALA A 84 4.88 4.80 -12.79
C ALA A 84 3.37 4.75 -13.09
N LYS A 85 2.98 4.05 -14.16
CA LYS A 85 1.57 3.98 -14.59
C LYS A 85 0.73 3.03 -13.75
N TYR A 86 1.37 2.04 -13.12
CA TYR A 86 0.71 0.98 -12.37
C TYR A 86 1.54 0.63 -11.15
N VAL A 87 0.96 0.82 -9.97
CA VAL A 87 1.51 0.36 -8.70
C VAL A 87 0.83 -0.95 -8.35
N CYS A 88 1.63 -1.97 -8.08
CA CYS A 88 1.17 -3.25 -7.59
C CYS A 88 1.25 -3.27 -6.05
N PHE A 89 0.25 -3.85 -5.42
CA PHE A 89 0.22 -4.08 -3.98
C PHE A 89 0.43 -5.57 -3.69
N THR A 90 1.17 -5.87 -2.62
CA THR A 90 1.26 -7.21 -2.03
C THR A 90 0.97 -7.13 -0.54
N LEU A 91 0.37 -8.17 0.04
CA LEU A 91 0.13 -8.19 1.48
C LEU A 91 1.46 -8.39 2.21
N THR A 92 1.77 -7.50 3.15
CA THR A 92 2.93 -7.61 4.04
C THR A 92 2.52 -7.27 5.46
N GLY A 93 3.28 -7.77 6.43
CA GLY A 93 3.08 -7.50 7.84
C GLY A 93 4.31 -7.89 8.63
N GLU A 94 4.35 -7.47 9.89
CA GLU A 94 5.46 -7.74 10.80
C GLU A 94 5.09 -8.79 11.83
N ILE A 95 6.10 -9.56 12.25
CA ILE A 95 5.99 -10.48 13.37
C ILE A 95 6.87 -9.93 14.47
N SER A 96 6.26 -9.70 15.64
CA SER A 96 7.01 -9.31 16.83
C SER A 96 7.55 -10.54 17.54
N SER A 97 8.87 -10.65 17.58
CA SER A 97 9.59 -11.75 18.25
C SER A 97 9.90 -11.46 19.72
N ILE A 98 9.34 -10.39 20.29
CA ILE A 98 9.56 -10.03 21.70
C ILE A 98 8.76 -10.90 22.67
N TYR A 99 7.76 -11.64 22.15
CA TYR A 99 6.91 -12.51 22.94
C TYR A 99 7.54 -13.89 23.08
N LYS A 100 7.72 -14.35 24.32
CA LYS A 100 8.12 -15.73 24.62
C LYS A 100 6.90 -16.57 24.95
N LYS A 101 6.96 -17.85 24.58
CA LYS A 101 5.99 -18.83 25.06
C LYS A 101 6.08 -18.89 26.60
N ASN A 102 4.98 -18.53 27.27
CA ASN A 102 4.84 -18.44 28.73
C ASN A 102 5.43 -17.20 29.43
N GLY A 103 5.75 -16.13 28.69
CA GLY A 103 6.29 -14.89 29.28
C GLY A 103 7.80 -14.80 29.22
#